data_AF-A0A920MKG2-F1
#
_entry.id   AF-A0A920MKG2-F1
#
_cell.length_a   1.000
_cell.length_b   1.000
_cell.length_c   1.000
_cell.angle_alpha   90.00
_cell.angle_beta   90.00
_cell.angle_gamma   90.00
#
_symmetry.space_group_name_H-M   'P 1'
#
loop_
_entity.id
_entity.type
_entity.pdbx_description
1 polymer ?
#
loop_
_entity_poly.entity_id
_entity_poly.type
_entity_poly.pdbx_seq_one_letter_code
_entity_poly.pdbx_strand_id
1 'polypeptide(L)' 'MKNLTPIDEAISILLNSLPAIEEIESTPLTDCVGRVLAEDFMHRWMCLHTQIVLWMGMLCEARM' A
#
# COMPACT_ATOMS: atom_id res chain seq x y z
N MET A 1 -23.95 8.94 -36.76
CA MET A 1 -22.73 9.25 -35.99
C MET A 1 -22.57 8.18 -34.93
N LYS A 2 -21.40 7.53 -34.81
CA LYS A 2 -21.14 6.61 -33.71
C LYS A 2 -20.61 7.44 -32.53
N ASN A 3 -21.36 7.49 -31.43
CA ASN A 3 -20.84 8.00 -30.17
C ASN A 3 -19.78 7.01 -29.68
N LEU A 4 -18.51 7.40 -29.79
CA LEU A 4 -17.39 6.64 -29.23
C LEU A 4 -17.14 7.15 -27.81
N THR A 5 -16.94 6.23 -26.89
CA THR A 5 -16.57 6.57 -25.51
C THR A 5 -15.20 7.24 -25.49
N PRO A 6 -15.05 8.39 -24.81
CA PRO A 6 -13.75 9.00 -24.57
C PRO A 6 -12.76 8.02 -23.92
N ILE A 7 -11.47 8.15 -24.25
CA ILE A 7 -10.42 7.23 -23.80
C ILE A 7 -10.35 7.19 -22.26
N ASP A 8 -10.42 8.33 -21.60
CA ASP A 8 -10.31 8.41 -20.13
C ASP A 8 -11.47 7.68 -19.44
N GLU A 9 -12.68 7.79 -20.01
CA GLU A 9 -13.87 7.11 -19.51
C GLU A 9 -13.76 5.59 -19.73
N ALA A 10 -13.27 5.16 -20.89
CA ALA A 10 -13.05 3.74 -21.17
C ALA A 10 -11.99 3.12 -20.24
N ILE A 11 -10.89 3.84 -19.97
CA ILE A 11 -9.83 3.40 -19.05
C ILE A 11 -10.38 3.29 -17.63
N SER A 12 -11.12 4.30 -17.17
CA SER A 12 -11.72 4.29 -15.83
C SER A 12 -12.69 3.13 -15.64
N ILE A 13 -13.57 2.88 -16.62
CA ILE A 13 -14.50 1.74 -16.59
C ILE A 13 -13.73 0.42 -16.52
N LEU A 14 -12.69 0.26 -17.34
CA LEU A 14 -11.89 -0.96 -17.37
C LEU A 14 -11.18 -1.20 -16.04
N LEU A 15 -10.44 -0.21 -15.53
CA LEU A 15 -9.65 -0.37 -14.31
C LEU A 15 -10.51 -0.59 -13.07
N ASN A 16 -11.66 0.07 -12.98
CA ASN A 16 -12.59 -0.11 -11.85
C ASN A 16 -13.32 -1.46 -11.87
N SER A 17 -13.32 -2.16 -13.01
CA SER A 17 -13.96 -3.48 -13.14
C SER A 17 -13.06 -4.65 -12.70
N LEU A 18 -11.76 -4.40 -12.53
CA LEU A 18 -10.78 -5.43 -12.21
C LEU A 18 -10.57 -5.52 -10.68
N PRO A 19 -10.67 -6.71 -10.08
CA PRO A 19 -10.34 -6.88 -8.68
C PRO A 19 -8.84 -6.70 -8.44
N ALA A 20 -8.48 -6.28 -7.23
CA ALA A 20 -7.09 -6.30 -6.81
C ALA A 20 -6.57 -7.75 -6.74
N ILE A 21 -5.33 -7.98 -7.13
CA ILE A 21 -4.68 -9.28 -6.99
C ILE A 21 -4.24 -9.42 -5.53
N GLU A 22 -4.76 -10.45 -4.84
CA GLU A 22 -4.48 -10.72 -3.43
C GLU A 22 -3.43 -11.84 -3.23
N GLU A 23 -3.02 -12.51 -4.30
CA GLU A 23 -2.05 -13.61 -4.23
C GLU A 23 -0.64 -13.08 -3.91
N ILE A 24 -0.02 -13.69 -2.90
CA ILE A 24 1.32 -13.33 -2.43
C ILE A 24 2.26 -14.50 -2.66
N GLU A 25 3.43 -14.22 -3.21
CA GLU A 25 4.52 -15.19 -3.33
C GLU A 25 5.80 -14.68 -2.69
N SER A 26 6.58 -15.60 -2.12
CA SER A 26 7.89 -15.30 -1.57
C SER A 26 8.96 -15.57 -2.62
N THR A 27 9.80 -14.57 -2.89
CA THR A 27 10.89 -14.64 -3.87
C THR A 27 12.17 -14.05 -3.29
N PRO A 28 13.35 -14.53 -3.71
CA PRO A 28 14.62 -13.97 -3.28
C PRO A 28 14.80 -12.56 -3.86
N LEU A 29 15.48 -11.68 -3.13
CA LEU A 29 15.66 -10.27 -3.51
C LEU A 29 16.30 -10.06 -4.89
N THR A 30 17.12 -11.02 -5.35
CA THR A 30 17.73 -11.00 -6.70
C THR A 30 16.69 -11.01 -7.81
N ASP A 31 15.50 -11.55 -7.54
CA ASP A 31 14.44 -11.79 -8.52
C ASP A 31 13.24 -10.85 -8.29
N CYS A 32 13.37 -9.87 -7.40
CA CYS A 32 12.30 -8.96 -7.01
C CYS A 32 12.22 -7.68 -7.86
N VAL A 33 13.16 -7.43 -8.78
CA VAL A 33 13.13 -6.22 -9.62
C VAL A 33 11.89 -6.23 -10.51
N GLY A 34 11.06 -5.18 -10.40
CA GLY A 34 9.79 -5.07 -11.14
C GLY A 34 8.58 -5.70 -10.43
N ARG A 35 8.77 -6.29 -9.24
CA ARG A 35 7.67 -6.80 -8.41
C ARG A 35 7.13 -5.73 -7.47
N VAL A 36 5.89 -5.92 -7.05
CA VAL A 36 5.22 -5.06 -6.05
C VAL A 36 5.32 -5.73 -4.69
N LEU A 37 5.69 -4.96 -3.66
CA LEU A 37 5.67 -5.45 -2.28
C LEU A 37 4.22 -5.67 -1.85
N ALA A 38 3.93 -6.86 -1.32
CA ALA A 38 2.60 -7.19 -0.81
C ALA A 38 2.26 -6.43 0.48
N GLU A 39 3.27 -6.09 1.28
CA GLU A 39 3.12 -5.45 2.58
C GLU A 39 4.27 -4.47 2.84
N ASP A 40 4.05 -3.54 3.78
CA ASP A 40 5.06 -2.58 4.20
C ASP A 40 6.26 -3.29 4.84
N PHE A 41 7.45 -3.00 4.32
CA PHE A 41 8.70 -3.50 4.91
C PHE A 41 9.11 -2.62 6.11
N MET A 42 8.75 -3.06 7.31
CA MET A 42 9.12 -2.37 8.55
C MET A 42 10.50 -2.83 9.05
N HIS A 43 11.48 -1.93 9.00
CA HIS A 43 12.78 -2.20 9.60
C HIS A 43 12.65 -2.29 11.13
N ARG A 44 13.21 -3.34 11.76
CA ARG A 44 13.07 -3.64 13.20
C ARG A 44 13.40 -2.44 14.11
N TRP A 45 14.29 -1.56 13.69
CA TRP A 45 14.68 -0.35 14.44
C TRP A 45 13.64 0.77 14.40
N MET A 46 12.80 0.85 13.35
CA MET A 46 11.70 1.83 13.26
C MET A 46 10.54 1.47 14.19
N CYS A 47 10.24 0.18 14.39
CA CYS A 47 9.19 -0.24 15.32
C CYS A 47 9.45 0.24 16.75
N LEU A 48 10.71 0.22 17.20
CA LEU A 48 11.04 0.66 18.56
C LEU A 48 10.83 2.18 18.72
N HIS A 49 11.21 2.97 17.71
CA HIS A 49 11.04 4.42 17.76
C HIS A 49 9.56 4.83 17.67
N THR A 50 8.78 4.20 16.77
CA THR A 50 7.34 4.46 16.66
C THR A 50 6.58 4.03 17.92
N GLN A 51 6.94 2.90 18.55
CA GLN A 51 6.34 2.48 19.82
C GLN A 51 6.64 3.47 20.95
N ILE A 52 7.87 3.99 21.04
CA ILE A 52 8.24 5.00 22.04
C ILE A 52 7.46 6.30 21.82
N VAL A 53 7.37 6.79 20.58
CA VAL A 53 6.65 8.03 20.26
C VAL A 53 5.16 7.89 20.53
N LEU A 54 4.53 6.76 20.16
CA LEU A 54 3.12 6.48 20.48
C LEU A 54 2.88 6.40 21.99
N TRP A 55 3.77 5.76 22.75
CA TRP A 55 3.69 5.72 24.21
C TRP A 55 3.83 7.12 24.85
N MET A 56 4.77 7.94 24.37
CA MET A 56 4.94 9.30 24.86
C MET A 56 3.75 10.19 24.51
N GLY A 57 3.16 10.04 23.32
CA GLY A 57 1.92 10.73 22.93
C GLY A 57 0.74 10.39 23.84
N MET A 58 0.50 9.10 24.10
CA MET A 58 -0.57 8.67 25.00
C MET A 58 -0.35 9.12 26.45
N LEU A 59 0.90 9.17 26.93
CA LEU A 59 1.24 9.70 28.26
C LEU A 59 1.01 11.21 28.38
N CYS A 60 1.18 11.97 27.29
CA CYS A 60 0.86 13.40 27.25
C CYS A 60 -0.65 13.65 27.26
N GLU A 61 -1.44 12.85 26.53
CA GLU A 61 -2.91 12.97 26.52
C GLU A 61 -3.54 12.54 27.84
N ALA A 62 -3.02 11.52 28.51
CA ALA A 62 -3.51 11.05 29.81
C ALA A 62 -3.20 12.01 31.00
N ARG A 63 -2.46 13.11 30.75
CA ARG A 63 -2.05 14.10 31.75
C ARG A 63 -2.77 15.46 31.63
N MET A 64 -3.68 15.61 30.66
CA MET A 64 -4.63 16.72 30.56
C MET A 64 -5.98 16.32 31.16
#